data_AF-A0A482WGN2-F1
#
_entry.id   AF-A0A482WGN2-F1
#
_cell.length_a   1.000
_cell.length_b   1.000
_cell.length_c   1.000
_cell.angle_alpha   90.00
_cell.angle_beta   90.00
_cell.angle_gamma   90.00
#
_symmetry.space_group_name_H-M   'P 1'
#
loop_
_entity.id
_entity.type
_entity.pdbx_description
1 polymer ?
#
loop_
_entity_poly.entity_id
_entity_poly.type
_entity_poly.pdbx_seq_one_letter_code
_entity_poly.pdbx_strand_id
1 'polypeptide(L)'
;ANVGDSRAIASVRGEVIPLSYDHKPNNEDELRRITAAGGWVEYNRVKGNLALSRALGDFVFKKNKQKKPEEQIVSALPDVRIHPLTPDWEFIVLACDGIWDVMCNE
;
A
#
# COMPACT_ATOMS: atom_id res chain seq x y z
N ALA A 1 5.45 8.25 -2.69
CA ALA A 1 4.97 7.09 -3.47
C ALA A 1 4.92 5.89 -2.54
N ASN A 2 3.82 5.14 -2.49
CA ASN A 2 3.66 3.98 -1.60
C ASN A 2 3.41 2.70 -2.40
N VAL A 3 4.00 1.58 -1.97
CA VAL A 3 3.79 0.23 -2.51
C VAL A 3 3.98 -0.78 -1.38
N GLY A 4 2.87 -1.26 -0.83
CA GLY A 4 2.85 -2.06 0.40
C GLY A 4 2.13 -1.35 1.54
N ASP A 5 2.44 -1.73 2.77
CA ASP A 5 1.77 -1.28 4.01
C ASP A 5 2.67 -0.54 5.00
N SER A 6 3.88 -0.16 4.58
CA SER A 6 4.54 1.00 5.16
C SER A 6 3.69 2.26 4.93
N ARG A 7 3.83 3.24 5.82
CA ARG A 7 3.05 4.48 5.77
C ARG A 7 3.91 5.73 5.97
N ALA A 8 3.46 6.80 5.33
CA ALA A 8 4.00 8.14 5.39
C ALA A 8 2.94 9.13 5.86
N ILE A 9 3.30 10.01 6.80
CA ILE A 9 2.49 11.16 7.24
C ILE A 9 3.37 12.40 7.30
N ALA A 10 2.77 13.58 7.21
CA ALA A 10 3.42 14.86 7.44
C ALA A 10 2.74 15.62 8.58
N SER A 11 3.52 16.42 9.32
CA SER A 11 3.00 17.49 10.15
C SER A 11 3.07 18.80 9.37
N VAL A 12 1.92 19.46 9.23
CA VAL A 12 1.80 20.76 8.56
C VAL A 12 0.95 21.67 9.43
N ARG A 13 1.54 22.74 9.96
CA ARG A 13 0.88 23.66 10.90
C ARG A 13 0.30 22.95 12.14
N GLY A 14 1.00 21.93 12.65
CA GLY A 14 0.55 21.11 13.77
C GLY A 14 -0.57 20.11 13.45
N GLU A 15 -0.98 20.00 12.19
CA GLU A 15 -1.99 19.03 11.74
C GLU A 15 -1.34 17.85 11.01
N VAL A 16 -1.93 16.66 11.18
CA VAL A 16 -1.44 15.43 10.54
C VAL A 16 -2.05 15.28 9.15
N ILE A 17 -1.18 15.20 8.14
CA ILE A 17 -1.55 15.00 6.73
C ILE A 17 -1.10 13.60 6.27
N PRO A 18 -2.04 12.69 5.96
CA PRO A 18 -1.71 11.38 5.40
C PRO A 18 -1.10 11.51 4.00
N LEU A 19 0.16 11.10 3.85
CA LEU A 19 0.88 11.11 2.57
C LEU A 19 0.77 9.78 1.79
N SER A 20 0.27 8.73 2.43
CA SER A 20 0.01 7.44 1.82
C SER A 20 -1.12 6.69 2.51
N TYR A 21 -1.68 5.69 1.83
CA TYR A 21 -2.57 4.70 2.41
C TYR A 21 -2.00 3.30 2.20
N ASP A 22 -2.18 2.45 3.19
CA ASP A 22 -1.64 1.08 3.20
C ASP A 22 -2.37 0.22 2.19
N HIS A 23 -1.62 -0.60 1.45
CA HIS A 23 -2.19 -1.53 0.48
C HIS A 23 -2.45 -2.89 1.13
N LYS A 24 -3.59 -3.01 1.82
CA LYS A 24 -4.02 -4.26 2.44
C LYS A 24 -4.91 -5.09 1.48
N PRO A 25 -4.81 -6.43 1.47
CA PRO A 25 -5.59 -7.28 0.57
C PRO A 25 -7.11 -7.11 0.63
N ASN A 26 -7.66 -6.73 1.79
CA ASN A 26 -9.10 -6.47 1.95
C ASN A 26 -9.55 -5.07 1.48
N ASN A 27 -8.65 -4.17 1.09
CA ASN A 27 -9.05 -2.89 0.51
C ASN A 27 -9.81 -3.15 -0.79
N GLU A 28 -10.90 -2.42 -1.03
CA GLU A 28 -11.86 -2.75 -2.09
C GLU A 28 -11.20 -2.88 -3.48
N ASP A 29 -10.35 -1.91 -3.85
CA ASP A 29 -9.65 -1.91 -5.15
C ASP A 29 -8.62 -3.04 -5.24
N GLU A 30 -7.91 -3.34 -4.15
CA GLU A 30 -6.93 -4.41 -4.08
C GLU A 30 -7.60 -5.78 -4.19
N LEU A 31 -8.68 -5.99 -3.44
CA LEU A 31 -9.49 -7.20 -3.48
C LEU A 31 -10.03 -7.44 -4.89
N ARG A 32 -10.58 -6.39 -5.53
CA ARG A 32 -11.10 -6.46 -6.90
C ARG A 32 -10.02 -6.87 -7.90
N ARG A 33 -8.81 -6.29 -7.80
CA ARG A 33 -7.68 -6.66 -8.66
C ARG A 33 -7.26 -8.11 -8.41
N ILE A 34 -7.10 -8.50 -7.14
CA ILE A 34 -6.71 -9.86 -6.73
C ILE A 34 -7.68 -10.89 -7.32
N THR A 35 -8.99 -10.68 -7.18
CA THR A 35 -10.02 -11.59 -7.73
C THR A 35 -10.02 -11.59 -9.25
N ALA A 36 -9.90 -10.43 -9.89
CA ALA A 36 -9.86 -10.33 -11.35
C ALA A 36 -8.61 -11.00 -11.97
N ALA A 37 -7.53 -11.13 -11.19
CA ALA A 37 -6.29 -11.82 -11.56
C ALA A 37 -6.31 -13.33 -11.27
N GLY A 38 -7.43 -13.87 -10.76
CA GLY A 38 -7.60 -15.29 -10.42
C GLY A 38 -7.08 -15.67 -9.04
N GLY A 39 -6.84 -14.70 -8.16
CA GLY A 39 -6.52 -14.90 -6.75
C GLY A 39 -7.76 -14.82 -5.85
N TRP A 40 -7.55 -15.04 -4.56
CA TRP A 40 -8.53 -14.80 -3.51
C TRP A 40 -7.83 -14.21 -2.28
N VAL A 41 -8.63 -13.69 -1.36
CA VAL A 41 -8.15 -13.18 -0.07
C VAL A 41 -8.77 -14.01 1.05
N GLU A 42 -7.94 -14.44 1.98
CA GLU A 42 -8.34 -15.21 3.15
C GLU A 42 -7.57 -14.68 4.36
N TYR A 43 -8.27 -14.36 5.46
CA TYR A 43 -7.68 -13.72 6.66
C TYR A 43 -6.79 -12.50 6.35
N ASN A 44 -7.25 -11.62 5.44
CA ASN A 44 -6.50 -10.46 4.94
C ASN A 44 -5.14 -10.82 4.30
N ARG A 45 -5.02 -12.03 3.75
CA ARG A 45 -3.83 -12.51 3.04
C ARG A 45 -4.18 -12.98 1.63
N VAL A 46 -3.37 -12.58 0.65
CA VAL A 46 -3.42 -13.06 -0.72
C VAL A 46 -3.15 -14.57 -0.74
N LYS A 47 -4.11 -15.34 -1.28
CA LYS A 47 -4.10 -16.81 -1.27
C LYS A 47 -3.85 -17.42 0.11
N GLY A 48 -4.28 -16.74 1.19
CA GLY A 48 -4.04 -17.15 2.57
C GLY A 48 -2.58 -17.04 3.05
N ASN A 49 -1.66 -16.55 2.20
CA ASN A 49 -0.22 -16.57 2.50
C ASN A 49 0.34 -15.15 2.75
N LEU A 50 0.27 -14.26 1.76
CA LEU A 50 0.95 -12.96 1.81
C LEU A 50 0.01 -11.87 2.35
N ALA A 51 0.40 -11.17 3.42
CA ALA A 51 -0.38 -10.09 4.03
C ALA A 51 -0.35 -8.76 3.24
N LEU A 52 0.45 -8.71 2.17
CA LEU A 52 0.58 -7.56 1.28
C LEU A 52 -0.20 -7.77 -0.01
N SER A 53 -0.88 -6.73 -0.47
CA SER A 53 -1.48 -6.70 -1.80
C SER A 53 -0.54 -6.10 -2.85
N ARG A 54 0.40 -5.24 -2.44
CA ARG A 54 1.40 -4.65 -3.33
C ARG A 54 2.79 -4.81 -2.74
N ALA A 55 3.74 -5.13 -3.60
CA ALA A 55 5.14 -5.30 -3.22
C ALA A 55 6.02 -5.26 -4.47
N LEU A 56 7.27 -4.84 -4.33
CA LEU A 56 8.31 -5.16 -5.30
C LEU A 56 8.75 -6.62 -5.08
N GLY A 57 9.26 -7.30 -6.12
CA GLY A 57 9.58 -8.73 -6.02
C GLY A 57 8.34 -9.61 -6.09
N ASP A 58 8.22 -10.62 -5.21
CA ASP A 58 7.07 -11.54 -5.13
C ASP A 58 6.64 -12.15 -6.47
N PHE A 59 7.63 -12.47 -7.30
CA PHE A 59 7.41 -12.88 -8.69
C PHE A 59 6.49 -14.10 -8.84
N VAL A 60 6.38 -14.96 -7.83
CA VAL A 60 5.45 -16.10 -7.82
C VAL A 60 3.98 -15.66 -7.97
N PHE A 61 3.63 -14.46 -7.52
CA PHE A 61 2.29 -13.88 -7.62
C PHE A 61 2.08 -13.03 -8.90
N LYS A 62 3.10 -12.93 -9.75
CA LYS A 62 3.15 -12.05 -10.94
C LYS A 62 3.35 -12.81 -12.25
N LYS A 63 2.76 -14.01 -12.33
CA LYS A 63 2.92 -14.95 -13.47
C LYS A 63 1.68 -15.08 -14.35
N ASN A 64 0.64 -14.27 -14.13
CA ASN A 64 -0.55 -14.33 -14.95
C ASN A 64 -0.27 -13.71 -16.33
N LYS A 65 -0.13 -14.56 -17.35
CA LYS A 65 0.20 -14.16 -18.73
C LYS A 65 -0.91 -13.35 -19.42
N GLN A 66 -2.13 -13.36 -18.89
CA GLN A 66 -3.27 -12.63 -19.44
C GLN A 66 -3.49 -11.26 -18.80
N LYS A 67 -2.65 -10.89 -17.82
CA LYS A 67 -2.75 -9.63 -17.06
C LYS A 67 -1.52 -8.79 -17.27
N LYS A 68 -1.69 -7.47 -17.28
CA LYS A 68 -0.57 -6.53 -17.26
C LYS A 68 0.22 -6.63 -15.93
N PRO A 69 1.45 -6.13 -15.85
CA PRO A 69 2.25 -6.14 -14.61
C PRO A 69 1.51 -5.54 -13.39
N GLU A 70 0.75 -4.47 -13.60
CA GLU A 70 -0.01 -3.76 -12.58
C GLU A 70 -1.32 -4.46 -12.18
N GLU A 71 -1.82 -5.38 -13.01
CA GLU A 71 -3.05 -6.15 -12.81
C GLU A 71 -2.81 -7.55 -12.24
N GLN A 72 -1.57 -7.84 -11.82
CA GLN A 72 -1.23 -9.12 -11.17
C GLN A 72 -1.88 -9.22 -9.78
N ILE A 73 -1.89 -10.43 -9.21
CA ILE A 73 -2.46 -10.66 -7.87
C ILE A 73 -1.74 -9.78 -6.83
N VAL A 74 -0.42 -9.71 -6.92
CA VAL A 74 0.41 -8.73 -6.19
C VAL A 74 0.93 -7.71 -7.19
N SER A 75 0.62 -6.43 -7.00
CA SER A 75 1.05 -5.36 -7.91
C SER A 75 2.35 -4.70 -7.46
N ALA A 76 3.17 -4.26 -8.41
CA ALA A 76 4.32 -3.40 -8.16
C ALA A 76 4.02 -1.91 -8.44
N LEU A 77 2.80 -1.58 -8.87
CA LEU A 77 2.41 -0.22 -9.21
C LEU A 77 2.26 0.61 -7.92
N PRO A 78 3.05 1.67 -7.72
CA PRO A 78 2.93 2.50 -6.53
C PRO A 78 1.78 3.50 -6.67
N ASP A 79 1.16 3.86 -5.56
CA ASP A 79 0.31 5.04 -5.47
C ASP A 79 1.18 6.28 -5.21
N VAL A 80 1.05 7.28 -6.08
CA VAL A 80 1.85 8.51 -6.03
C VAL A 80 0.96 9.69 -5.70
N ARG A 81 1.30 10.38 -4.60
CA ARG A 81 0.70 11.65 -4.19
C ARG A 81 1.76 12.74 -4.30
N ILE A 82 1.34 13.89 -4.80
CA ILE A 82 2.19 15.07 -4.97
C ILE A 82 1.57 16.18 -4.13
N HIS A 83 2.35 16.76 -3.25
CA HIS A 83 1.93 17.89 -2.42
C HIS A 83 2.90 19.06 -2.65
N PRO A 84 2.41 20.29 -2.87
CA PRO A 84 3.27 21.47 -2.93
C PRO A 84 3.82 21.78 -1.53
N LEU A 85 5.10 22.07 -1.44
CA LEU A 85 5.71 22.53 -0.19
C LEU A 85 5.29 23.97 0.11
N THR A 86 4.99 24.23 1.38
CA THR A 86 4.73 25.57 1.93
C THR A 86 5.63 25.78 3.16
N PRO A 87 5.82 27.03 3.63
CA PRO A 87 6.56 27.28 4.87
C PRO A 87 5.95 26.65 6.13
N ASP A 88 4.70 26.18 6.07
CA ASP A 88 3.99 25.56 7.20
C ASP A 88 4.36 24.07 7.40
N TRP A 89 5.12 23.47 6.49
CA TRP A 89 5.57 22.09 6.61
C TRP A 89 6.63 21.97 7.70
N GLU A 90 6.43 21.04 8.63
CA GLU A 90 7.31 20.89 9.78
C GLU A 90 8.22 19.68 9.62
N PHE A 91 7.63 18.49 9.42
CA PHE A 91 8.38 17.25 9.24
C PHE A 91 7.53 16.17 8.57
N ILE A 92 8.20 15.10 8.13
CA ILE A 92 7.59 13.90 7.56
C ILE A 92 8.05 12.70 8.38
N VAL A 93 7.12 11.78 8.66
CA VAL A 93 7.42 10.48 9.26
C VAL A 93 7.24 9.39 8.20
N LEU A 94 8.24 8.54 8.08
CA LEU A 94 8.25 7.35 7.23
C LEU A 94 8.57 6.16 8.11
N ALA A 95 7.68 5.18 8.20
CA ALA A 95 7.93 3.96 8.96
C ALA A 95 7.25 2.74 8.33
N CYS A 96 7.73 1.55 8.68
CA CYS A 96 7.06 0.30 8.37
C CYS A 96 5.90 0.02 9.32
N ASP A 97 5.11 -1.00 8.97
CA ASP A 97 4.00 -1.54 9.78
C ASP A 97 4.38 -1.80 11.25
N GLY A 98 5.62 -2.19 11.56
CA GLY A 98 6.06 -2.38 12.94
C GLY A 98 5.86 -1.17 13.88
N ILE A 99 5.79 0.05 13.36
CA ILE A 99 5.37 1.24 14.11
C ILE A 99 3.85 1.45 14.02
N TRP A 100 3.30 1.39 12.80
CA TRP A 100 1.90 1.72 12.53
C TRP A 100 0.89 0.69 13.04
N ASP A 101 1.34 -0.51 13.38
CA ASP A 101 0.54 -1.55 14.03
C ASP A 101 0.29 -1.23 15.51
N VAL A 102 1.11 -0.38 16.13
CA VAL A 102 1.03 -0.03 17.56
C VAL A 102 0.81 1.46 17.83
N MET A 103 0.93 2.33 16.81
CA MET A 103 0.69 3.77 16.93
C MET A 103 -0.25 4.28 15.82
N CYS A 104 -1.14 5.21 16.18
CA CYS A 104 -1.95 5.95 15.21
C CYS A 104 -1.13 7.06 14.53
N ASN A 105 -1.77 7.81 13.64
CA ASN A 105 -1.09 8.88 12.93
C ASN A 105 -0.85 10.10 13.84
N GLU A 106 -1.71 10.29 14.86
CA GLU A 106 -1.67 11.29 15.92
C GLU A 106 -0.77 10.89 17.09
#